data_AF-A0A329QN73-F1
#
_entry.id   AF-A0A329QN73-F1
#
_cell.length_a   1.000
_cell.length_b   1.000
_cell.length_c   1.000
_cell.angle_alpha   90.00
_cell.angle_beta   90.00
_cell.angle_gamma   90.00
#
_symmetry.space_group_name_H-M   'P 1'
#
loop_
_entity.id
_entity.type
_entity.pdbx_description
1 polymer ?
#
loop_
_entity_poly.entity_id
_entity_poly.type
_entity_poly.pdbx_seq_one_letter_code
_entity_poly.pdbx_strand_id
1 'polypeptide(L)'
;MPSGMPNGSPGQGRPVEICVIPGDGVGVEVIAAACRVLDAVTRAGGPRWVRTEHAAGYAAYRETGEPLPRATVEAAQQADGVLVGAMDAARIPGGLPQPIRALRRELETVASLRRCRTLPGVPAPSGPLDVMVVRELTEGFYAGVEYPVGNDGACAVRVVTREASARAARIALQCARERSCKVTAVHKRGAMPLTDSLFLTAVSEQASSFPDVEYETKNVDACAMEMVRAPQAFDTILCTNAFGDILSDLAAGLAGGLGLAASGCVGDRWAYFEPLHGTAPDIAGQGVANPLAAILSAALMLAHLGHHSWSTVVEESVADVLGAGGPLTADLGGDATTSDVAGAVCRRVVARAAGLAAAGRADADRAKAGDDADRGD
;
A
#
# COMPACT_ATOMS: atom_id res chain seq x y z
N MET A 1 3.72 5.28 8.75
CA MET A 1 4.77 4.94 7.78
C MET A 1 6.12 5.42 8.30
N PRO A 2 7.07 4.51 8.61
CA PRO A 2 8.39 4.87 9.12
C PRO A 2 9.04 6.00 8.31
N SER A 3 9.29 7.11 8.99
CA SER A 3 9.85 8.36 8.46
C SER A 3 11.39 8.36 8.34
N GLY A 4 12.04 7.20 8.19
CA GLY A 4 13.49 7.10 8.32
C GLY A 4 14.17 6.21 7.31
N MET A 5 14.40 6.70 6.08
CA MET A 5 15.42 6.20 5.15
C MET A 5 15.97 7.34 4.25
N PRO A 6 17.20 7.22 3.69
CA PRO A 6 18.17 8.32 3.57
C PRO A 6 18.05 9.23 2.33
N ASN A 7 16.89 9.33 1.69
CA ASN A 7 16.62 10.47 0.82
C ASN A 7 15.86 11.49 1.64
N GLY A 8 16.60 12.46 2.19
CA GLY A 8 16.05 13.52 3.02
C GLY A 8 14.80 14.10 2.39
N SER A 9 13.77 14.34 3.21
CA SER A 9 12.52 14.95 2.76
C SER A 9 12.82 16.04 1.76
N PRO A 10 12.23 16.02 0.55
CA PRO A 10 12.52 16.99 -0.49
C PRO A 10 12.41 18.38 0.14
N GLY A 11 13.54 19.08 0.19
CA GLY A 11 13.64 20.38 0.84
C GLY A 11 12.51 21.27 0.34
N GLN A 12 11.89 22.03 1.26
CA GLN A 12 10.74 22.88 0.95
C GLN A 12 11.03 23.73 -0.30
N GLY A 13 10.47 23.34 -1.45
CA GLY A 13 10.60 24.10 -2.70
C GLY A 13 10.85 23.29 -3.98
N ARG A 14 11.59 22.16 -3.93
CA ARG A 14 11.82 21.36 -5.15
C ARG A 14 10.62 20.45 -5.46
N PRO A 15 10.26 20.25 -6.74
CA PRO A 15 9.29 19.23 -7.09
C PRO A 15 9.77 17.84 -6.65
N VAL A 16 8.83 17.01 -6.23
CA VAL A 16 9.05 15.59 -5.92
C VAL A 16 9.05 14.81 -7.23
N GLU A 17 10.07 13.98 -7.45
CA GLU A 17 10.18 13.15 -8.64
C GLU A 17 9.47 11.80 -8.43
N ILE A 18 8.52 11.48 -9.30
CA ILE A 18 7.77 10.24 -9.25
C ILE A 18 8.03 9.44 -10.52
N CYS A 19 8.59 8.24 -10.36
CA CYS A 19 8.62 7.24 -11.43
C CYS A 19 7.25 6.56 -11.50
N VAL A 20 6.59 6.64 -12.65
CA VAL A 20 5.29 6.02 -12.88
C VAL A 20 5.47 4.82 -13.80
N ILE A 21 5.04 3.65 -13.35
CA ILE A 21 5.10 2.40 -14.10
C ILE A 21 3.65 1.89 -14.23
N PRO A 22 2.89 2.33 -15.24
CA PRO A 22 1.47 1.97 -15.37
C PRO A 22 1.28 0.46 -15.58
N GLY A 23 2.23 -0.17 -16.27
CA GLY A 23 2.22 -1.59 -16.57
C GLY A 23 1.18 -1.97 -17.62
N ASP A 24 0.40 -3.01 -17.35
CA ASP A 24 -0.53 -3.67 -18.26
C ASP A 24 -1.99 -3.61 -17.77
N GLY A 25 -2.91 -3.85 -18.69
CA GLY A 25 -4.34 -3.97 -18.41
C GLY A 25 -4.92 -2.72 -17.75
N VAL A 26 -5.77 -2.90 -16.74
CA VAL A 26 -6.37 -1.78 -15.99
C VAL A 26 -5.35 -0.93 -15.24
N GLY A 27 -4.12 -1.43 -15.05
CA GLY A 27 -3.02 -0.67 -14.41
C GLY A 27 -2.82 0.70 -15.05
N VAL A 28 -2.93 0.78 -16.38
CA VAL A 28 -2.82 2.02 -17.15
C VAL A 28 -3.89 3.04 -16.74
N GLU A 29 -5.14 2.59 -16.63
CA GLU A 29 -6.30 3.44 -16.34
C GLU A 29 -6.31 3.94 -14.89
N VAL A 30 -6.06 3.02 -13.93
CA VAL A 30 -6.13 3.35 -12.50
C VAL A 30 -4.95 4.21 -12.04
N ILE A 31 -3.77 4.02 -12.63
CA ILE A 31 -2.60 4.87 -12.33
C ILE A 31 -2.75 6.26 -12.92
N ALA A 32 -3.32 6.39 -14.13
CA ALA A 32 -3.69 7.69 -14.68
C ALA A 32 -4.71 8.42 -13.78
N ALA A 33 -5.69 7.70 -13.23
CA ALA A 33 -6.63 8.25 -12.26
C ALA A 33 -5.96 8.69 -10.94
N ALA A 34 -5.04 7.89 -10.39
CA ALA A 34 -4.27 8.27 -9.21
C ALA A 34 -3.41 9.53 -9.47
N CYS A 35 -2.78 9.62 -10.63
CA CYS A 35 -2.02 10.79 -11.07
C CYS A 35 -2.88 12.06 -11.11
N ARG A 36 -4.13 11.98 -11.60
CA ARG A 36 -5.07 13.11 -11.59
C ARG A 36 -5.41 13.60 -10.18
N VAL A 37 -5.47 12.69 -9.20
CA VAL A 37 -5.69 13.05 -7.79
C VAL A 37 -4.45 13.74 -7.21
N LEU A 38 -3.23 13.29 -7.54
CA LEU A 38 -2.00 14.00 -7.16
C LEU A 38 -1.95 15.42 -7.76
N ASP A 39 -2.42 15.60 -9.00
CA ASP A 39 -2.55 16.94 -9.59
C ASP A 39 -3.57 17.80 -8.84
N ALA A 40 -4.66 17.20 -8.34
CA ALA A 40 -5.64 17.90 -7.51
C ALA A 40 -5.03 18.33 -6.17
N VAL A 41 -4.20 17.48 -5.55
CA VAL A 41 -3.41 17.82 -4.36
C VAL A 41 -2.51 19.03 -4.63
N THR A 42 -1.77 19.04 -5.75
CA THR A 42 -0.93 20.20 -6.11
C THR A 42 -1.76 21.46 -6.31
N ARG A 43 -2.87 21.40 -7.07
CA ARG A 43 -3.76 22.56 -7.28
C ARG A 43 -4.35 23.09 -5.98
N ALA A 44 -4.52 22.23 -4.98
CA ALA A 44 -5.04 22.57 -3.67
C ALA A 44 -4.00 23.19 -2.72
N GLY A 45 -2.75 23.38 -3.16
CA GLY A 45 -1.66 23.94 -2.35
C GLY A 45 -0.71 22.89 -1.77
N GLY A 46 -0.80 21.63 -2.23
CA GLY A 46 0.10 20.57 -1.83
C GLY A 46 1.44 20.58 -2.57
N PRO A 47 2.23 19.49 -2.44
CA PRO A 47 3.52 19.37 -3.09
C PRO A 47 3.38 19.43 -4.60
N ARG A 48 4.45 19.87 -5.27
CA ARG A 48 4.57 19.81 -6.73
C ARG A 48 5.26 18.51 -7.12
N TRP A 49 4.80 17.89 -8.20
CA TRP A 49 5.32 16.62 -8.68
C TRP A 49 5.86 16.76 -10.09
N VAL A 50 6.96 16.07 -10.39
CA VAL A 50 7.41 15.76 -11.75
C VAL A 50 7.28 14.26 -11.92
N ARG A 51 6.61 13.83 -13.00
CA ARG A 51 6.36 12.41 -13.27
C ARG A 51 7.07 12.01 -14.54
N THR A 52 7.74 10.87 -14.51
CA THR A 52 8.29 10.21 -15.70
C THR A 52 7.66 8.84 -15.83
N GLU A 53 7.12 8.53 -17.01
CA GLU A 53 6.50 7.23 -17.28
C GLU A 53 7.54 6.26 -17.84
N HIS A 54 7.55 5.04 -17.31
CA HIS A 54 8.44 3.95 -17.71
C HIS A 54 7.66 2.65 -17.92
N ALA A 55 8.06 1.89 -18.93
CA ALA A 55 7.41 0.63 -19.28
C ALA A 55 7.92 -0.53 -18.41
N ALA A 56 7.01 -1.40 -17.99
CA ALA A 56 7.31 -2.73 -17.43
C ALA A 56 6.13 -3.66 -17.69
N GLY A 57 6.34 -4.96 -17.54
CA GLY A 57 5.32 -5.99 -17.77
C GLY A 57 5.32 -6.50 -19.21
N TYR A 58 4.18 -7.02 -19.63
CA TYR A 58 4.02 -7.67 -20.94
C TYR A 58 4.13 -6.67 -22.10
N ALA A 59 3.61 -5.45 -21.94
CA ALA A 59 3.76 -4.38 -22.92
C ALA A 59 5.25 -4.07 -23.19
N ALA A 60 6.04 -3.90 -22.13
CA ALA A 60 7.49 -3.70 -22.25
C ALA A 60 8.17 -4.88 -22.95
N TYR A 61 7.83 -6.11 -22.54
CA TYR A 61 8.37 -7.32 -23.16
C TYR A 61 8.08 -7.39 -24.66
N ARG A 62 6.87 -7.00 -25.11
CA ARG A 62 6.52 -7.00 -26.54
C ARG A 62 7.35 -6.02 -27.38
N GLU A 63 7.78 -4.92 -26.79
CA GLU A 63 8.51 -3.86 -27.48
C GLU A 63 10.02 -4.08 -27.46
N THR A 64 10.55 -4.55 -26.33
CA THR A 64 12.01 -4.59 -26.08
C THR A 64 12.56 -6.01 -25.93
N GLY A 65 11.71 -7.01 -25.73
CA GLY A 65 12.11 -8.36 -25.32
C GLY A 65 12.42 -8.49 -23.82
N GLU A 66 12.33 -7.40 -23.05
CA GLU A 66 12.62 -7.38 -21.61
C GLU A 66 11.36 -7.02 -20.81
N PRO A 67 10.87 -7.90 -19.91
CA PRO A 67 9.72 -7.60 -19.06
C PRO A 67 9.95 -6.46 -18.07
N LEU A 68 11.21 -6.23 -17.67
CA LEU A 68 11.60 -5.12 -16.81
C LEU A 68 12.86 -4.49 -17.41
N PRO A 69 12.73 -3.49 -18.28
CA PRO A 69 13.86 -2.81 -18.89
C PRO A 69 14.77 -2.15 -17.85
N ARG A 70 16.08 -2.16 -18.09
CA ARG A 70 17.06 -1.55 -17.18
C ARG A 70 16.78 -0.06 -16.91
N ALA A 71 16.37 0.68 -17.94
CA ALA A 71 16.03 2.10 -17.81
C ALA A 71 14.89 2.35 -16.81
N THR A 72 13.93 1.41 -16.69
CA THR A 72 12.83 1.50 -15.72
C THR A 72 13.35 1.34 -14.29
N VAL A 73 14.29 0.41 -14.07
CA VAL A 73 14.93 0.21 -12.76
C VAL A 73 15.72 1.45 -12.35
N GLU A 74 16.52 2.00 -13.25
CA GLU A 74 17.35 3.18 -12.99
C GLU A 74 16.49 4.40 -12.64
N ALA A 75 15.39 4.62 -13.38
CA ALA A 75 14.45 5.69 -13.07
C ALA A 75 13.75 5.48 -11.72
N ALA A 76 13.34 4.25 -11.39
CA ALA A 76 12.73 3.93 -10.10
C ALA A 76 13.71 4.15 -8.93
N GLN A 77 15.00 3.87 -9.12
CA GLN A 77 16.04 4.07 -8.09
C GLN A 77 16.44 5.54 -7.90
N GLN A 78 16.23 6.39 -8.91
CA GLN A 78 16.53 7.82 -8.88
C GLN A 78 15.36 8.68 -8.39
N ALA A 79 14.13 8.19 -8.54
CA ALA A 79 12.93 8.91 -8.12
C ALA A 79 12.80 9.01 -6.59
N ASP A 80 12.07 10.02 -6.12
CA ASP A 80 11.68 10.15 -4.72
C ASP A 80 10.57 9.14 -4.37
N GLY A 81 9.64 8.89 -5.30
CA GLY A 81 8.57 7.91 -5.15
C GLY A 81 8.31 7.11 -6.43
N VAL A 82 7.76 5.90 -6.29
CA VAL A 82 7.44 5.02 -7.42
C VAL A 82 5.98 4.59 -7.34
N LEU A 83 5.20 4.87 -8.38
CA LEU A 83 3.83 4.38 -8.54
C LEU A 83 3.80 3.26 -9.57
N VAL A 84 3.25 2.11 -9.21
CA VAL A 84 3.20 0.92 -10.04
C VAL A 84 1.75 0.49 -10.22
N GLY A 85 1.33 0.24 -11.46
CA GLY A 85 0.05 -0.37 -11.76
C GLY A 85 0.12 -1.90 -11.63
N ALA A 86 -0.33 -2.61 -12.65
CA ALA A 86 -0.31 -4.07 -12.67
C ALA A 86 0.59 -4.57 -13.80
N MET A 87 1.19 -5.76 -13.69
CA MET A 87 2.05 -6.33 -14.74
C MET A 87 1.56 -7.74 -15.10
N ASP A 88 1.28 -7.99 -16.39
CA ASP A 88 0.80 -9.29 -16.87
C ASP A 88 1.96 -10.28 -17.01
N ALA A 89 2.20 -10.99 -15.92
CA ALA A 89 3.15 -12.10 -15.84
C ALA A 89 2.77 -13.30 -16.72
N ALA A 90 1.47 -13.55 -16.93
CA ALA A 90 0.99 -14.82 -17.48
C ALA A 90 1.29 -14.98 -18.97
N ARG A 91 1.45 -13.86 -19.68
CA ARG A 91 1.76 -13.83 -21.12
C ARG A 91 3.25 -13.77 -21.44
N ILE A 92 4.10 -13.67 -20.41
CA ILE A 92 5.56 -13.66 -20.57
C ILE A 92 6.06 -15.11 -20.64
N PRO A 93 6.90 -15.47 -21.63
CA PRO A 93 7.45 -16.83 -21.72
C PRO A 93 8.18 -17.27 -20.46
N GLY A 94 8.05 -18.55 -20.13
CA GLY A 94 8.78 -19.17 -19.02
C GLY A 94 10.30 -19.06 -19.20
N GLY A 95 11.02 -18.94 -18.08
CA GLY A 95 12.47 -18.75 -18.05
C GLY A 95 12.91 -17.28 -17.96
N LEU A 96 12.02 -16.34 -18.25
CA LEU A 96 12.26 -14.92 -17.98
C LEU A 96 11.90 -14.54 -16.54
N PRO A 97 12.57 -13.54 -15.95
CA PRO A 97 12.21 -13.02 -14.64
C PRO A 97 10.77 -12.48 -14.62
N GLN A 98 10.02 -12.86 -13.60
CA GLN A 98 8.70 -12.29 -13.32
C GLN A 98 8.86 -10.79 -12.97
N PRO A 99 8.23 -9.86 -13.72
CA PRO A 99 8.61 -8.45 -13.71
C PRO A 99 8.41 -7.80 -12.33
N ILE A 100 7.30 -8.05 -11.64
CA ILE A 100 7.07 -7.50 -10.29
C ILE A 100 8.04 -8.09 -9.25
N ARG A 101 8.41 -9.37 -9.37
CA ARG A 101 9.40 -10.01 -8.49
C ARG A 101 10.80 -9.47 -8.77
N ALA A 102 11.12 -9.22 -10.04
CA ALA A 102 12.37 -8.60 -10.44
C ALA A 102 12.47 -7.17 -9.89
N LEU A 103 11.41 -6.36 -10.03
CA LEU A 103 11.37 -4.99 -9.49
C LEU A 103 11.58 -4.97 -7.98
N ARG A 104 10.91 -5.86 -7.23
CA ARG A 104 11.10 -6.00 -5.78
C ARG A 104 12.54 -6.29 -5.39
N ARG A 105 13.25 -7.12 -6.18
CA ARG A 105 14.67 -7.43 -5.94
C ARG A 105 15.56 -6.23 -6.26
N GLU A 106 15.36 -5.59 -7.40
CA GLU A 106 16.14 -4.41 -7.82
C GLU A 106 15.96 -3.20 -6.89
N LEU A 107 14.78 -3.07 -6.27
CA LEU A 107 14.47 -2.05 -5.28
C LEU A 107 14.67 -2.53 -3.82
N GLU A 108 15.17 -3.75 -3.63
CA GLU A 108 15.44 -4.34 -2.31
C GLU A 108 14.27 -4.21 -1.32
N THR A 109 13.03 -4.25 -1.82
CA THR A 109 11.83 -4.12 -0.99
C THR A 109 11.57 -5.42 -0.24
N VAL A 110 11.45 -5.34 1.09
CA VAL A 110 11.40 -6.52 1.96
C VAL A 110 10.08 -6.73 2.68
N ALA A 111 9.26 -5.68 2.75
CA ALA A 111 7.92 -5.77 3.32
C ALA A 111 6.89 -5.10 2.42
N SER A 112 5.73 -5.72 2.26
CA SER A 112 4.54 -5.10 1.68
C SER A 112 3.63 -4.65 2.80
N LEU A 113 3.27 -3.38 2.79
CA LEU A 113 2.31 -2.73 3.65
C LEU A 113 0.98 -2.75 2.91
N ARG A 114 -0.03 -3.45 3.44
CA ARG A 114 -1.35 -3.60 2.82
C ARG A 114 -2.40 -3.09 3.81
N ARG A 115 -2.87 -1.86 3.59
CA ARG A 115 -3.88 -1.25 4.46
C ARG A 115 -5.27 -1.56 3.92
N CYS A 116 -6.11 -2.14 4.79
CA CYS A 116 -7.51 -2.42 4.51
C CYS A 116 -8.37 -1.75 5.58
N ARG A 117 -9.28 -0.88 5.16
CA ARG A 117 -10.16 -0.13 6.05
C ARG A 117 -11.58 -0.14 5.52
N THR A 118 -12.57 -0.33 6.39
CA THR A 118 -13.98 -0.14 6.06
C THR A 118 -14.26 1.32 5.77
N LEU A 119 -14.77 1.60 4.58
CA LEU A 119 -15.11 2.95 4.14
C LEU A 119 -16.63 3.19 4.25
N PRO A 120 -17.07 4.43 4.57
CA PRO A 120 -18.48 4.77 4.58
C PRO A 120 -19.14 4.47 3.23
N GLY A 121 -20.36 3.92 3.24
CA GLY A 121 -21.10 3.57 2.02
C GLY A 121 -20.67 2.25 1.36
N VAL A 122 -19.62 1.59 1.86
CA VAL A 122 -19.17 0.28 1.36
C VAL A 122 -19.62 -0.84 2.30
N PRO A 123 -20.15 -1.97 1.79
CA PRO A 123 -20.49 -3.12 2.63
C PRO A 123 -19.30 -3.63 3.46
N ALA A 124 -19.52 -3.76 4.77
CA ALA A 124 -18.53 -4.24 5.74
C ALA A 124 -19.12 -5.41 6.54
N PRO A 125 -19.11 -6.65 5.99
CA PRO A 125 -19.87 -7.77 6.56
C PRO A 125 -19.44 -8.18 7.97
N SER A 126 -18.18 -7.89 8.34
CA SER A 126 -17.62 -8.19 9.66
C SER A 126 -17.59 -6.98 10.62
N GLY A 127 -18.19 -5.86 10.23
CA GLY A 127 -18.13 -4.61 10.99
C GLY A 127 -16.86 -3.79 10.71
N PRO A 128 -16.61 -2.71 11.48
CA PRO A 128 -15.51 -1.79 11.24
C PRO A 128 -14.13 -2.46 11.32
N LEU A 129 -13.27 -2.17 10.35
CA LEU A 129 -11.89 -2.65 10.26
C LEU A 129 -11.00 -1.47 9.83
N ASP A 130 -9.82 -1.35 10.42
CA ASP A 130 -8.68 -0.57 9.89
C ASP A 130 -7.42 -1.31 10.28
N VAL A 131 -6.94 -2.17 9.38
CA VAL A 131 -5.78 -3.03 9.63
C VAL A 131 -4.67 -2.74 8.63
N MET A 132 -3.44 -2.75 9.12
CA MET A 132 -2.24 -2.79 8.30
C MET A 132 -1.67 -4.21 8.34
N VAL A 133 -1.73 -4.93 7.22
CA VAL A 133 -1.01 -6.19 7.06
C VAL A 133 0.38 -5.90 6.52
N VAL A 134 1.40 -6.24 7.32
CA VAL A 134 2.82 -6.18 6.96
C VAL A 134 3.26 -7.58 6.58
N ARG A 135 3.46 -7.78 5.28
CA ARG A 135 3.88 -9.06 4.68
C ARG A 135 5.37 -9.01 4.38
N GLU A 136 6.13 -9.96 4.92
CA GLU A 136 7.51 -10.24 4.49
C GLU A 136 7.52 -10.72 3.02
N LEU A 137 8.40 -10.20 2.16
CA LEU A 137 8.29 -10.37 0.69
C LEU A 137 9.35 -11.26 0.03
N THR A 138 10.42 -11.59 0.73
CA THR A 138 11.67 -12.11 0.14
C THR A 138 11.80 -13.63 0.19
N GLU A 139 11.14 -14.29 1.15
CA GLU A 139 11.35 -15.72 1.41
C GLU A 139 10.02 -16.48 1.65
N GLY A 140 10.05 -17.54 2.47
CA GLY A 140 8.92 -18.41 2.76
C GLY A 140 8.74 -19.51 1.72
N PHE A 141 7.48 -19.89 1.48
CA PHE A 141 7.12 -20.82 0.40
C PHE A 141 7.39 -20.22 -0.99
N TYR A 142 7.56 -18.89 -1.07
CA TYR A 142 7.67 -18.18 -2.33
C TYR A 142 9.14 -18.01 -2.77
N ALA A 143 10.07 -18.67 -2.06
CA ALA A 143 11.46 -18.80 -2.45
C ALA A 143 11.64 -19.51 -3.82
N GLY A 144 10.62 -20.21 -4.30
CA GLY A 144 10.63 -20.86 -5.63
C GLY A 144 11.51 -22.10 -5.70
N VAL A 145 11.77 -22.73 -4.55
CA VAL A 145 12.57 -23.96 -4.46
C VAL A 145 11.60 -25.13 -4.48
N GLU A 146 11.43 -25.73 -5.66
CA GLU A 146 10.58 -26.89 -5.88
C GLU A 146 11.33 -27.98 -6.66
N TYR A 147 11.05 -29.23 -6.36
CA TYR A 147 11.64 -30.38 -7.06
C TYR A 147 10.70 -31.58 -7.07
N PRO A 148 10.73 -32.42 -8.12
CA PRO A 148 9.97 -33.66 -8.16
C PRO A 148 10.50 -34.66 -7.11
N VAL A 149 9.60 -35.46 -6.55
CA VAL A 149 9.91 -36.53 -5.60
C VAL A 149 9.34 -37.83 -6.13
N GLY A 150 10.21 -38.75 -6.54
CA GLY A 150 9.79 -39.96 -7.25
C GLY A 150 9.13 -39.64 -8.59
N ASN A 151 8.22 -40.49 -9.03
CA ASN A 151 7.55 -40.35 -10.33
C ASN A 151 6.30 -39.46 -10.28
N ASP A 152 5.62 -39.37 -9.13
CA ASP A 152 4.30 -38.73 -9.00
C ASP A 152 4.23 -37.73 -7.83
N GLY A 153 5.37 -37.31 -7.29
CA GLY A 153 5.46 -36.37 -6.17
C GLY A 153 6.15 -35.06 -6.55
N ALA A 154 5.86 -34.01 -5.79
CA ALA A 154 6.57 -32.74 -5.82
C ALA A 154 6.79 -32.24 -4.40
N CYS A 155 7.92 -31.58 -4.15
CA CYS A 155 8.26 -30.95 -2.89
C CYS A 155 8.51 -29.46 -3.11
N ALA A 156 8.02 -28.63 -2.19
CA ALA A 156 8.36 -27.22 -2.09
C ALA A 156 9.10 -26.97 -0.76
N VAL A 157 10.17 -26.19 -0.81
CA VAL A 157 10.95 -25.83 0.38
C VAL A 157 10.53 -24.46 0.89
N ARG A 158 10.13 -24.41 2.16
CA ARG A 158 9.92 -23.16 2.88
C ARG A 158 11.23 -22.68 3.50
N VAL A 159 11.70 -21.50 3.11
CA VAL A 159 12.90 -20.88 3.69
C VAL A 159 12.47 -19.72 4.60
N VAL A 160 12.99 -19.68 5.83
CA VAL A 160 12.83 -18.53 6.72
C VAL A 160 14.20 -18.19 7.29
N THR A 161 14.58 -16.91 7.25
CA THR A 161 15.84 -16.39 7.76
C THR A 161 15.59 -15.37 8.85
N ARG A 162 16.54 -15.28 9.78
CA ARG A 162 16.52 -14.27 10.85
C ARG A 162 16.57 -12.86 10.28
N GLU A 163 17.34 -12.64 9.22
CA GLU A 163 17.55 -11.34 8.61
C GLU A 163 16.25 -10.78 8.01
N ALA A 164 15.60 -11.52 7.11
CA ALA A 164 14.35 -11.08 6.49
C ALA A 164 13.25 -10.87 7.54
N SER A 165 13.13 -11.80 8.49
CA SER A 165 12.19 -11.70 9.61
C SER A 165 12.43 -10.43 10.45
N ALA A 166 13.68 -10.11 10.79
CA ALA A 166 14.01 -8.92 11.58
C ALA A 166 13.76 -7.62 10.80
N ARG A 167 14.08 -7.58 9.51
CA ARG A 167 13.82 -6.40 8.66
C ARG A 167 12.31 -6.11 8.54
N ALA A 168 11.50 -7.15 8.25
CA ALA A 168 10.05 -7.01 8.22
C ALA A 168 9.47 -6.61 9.58
N ALA A 169 9.99 -7.17 10.68
CA ALA A 169 9.58 -6.83 12.04
C ALA A 169 9.83 -5.36 12.38
N ARG A 170 10.99 -4.82 12.02
CA ARG A 170 11.31 -3.41 12.25
C ARG A 170 10.33 -2.48 11.53
N ILE A 171 10.03 -2.77 10.26
CA ILE A 171 9.06 -2.00 9.47
C ILE A 171 7.67 -2.09 10.12
N ALA A 172 7.24 -3.27 10.56
CA ALA A 172 5.94 -3.44 11.23
C ALA A 172 5.83 -2.68 12.55
N LEU A 173 6.87 -2.75 13.40
CA LEU A 173 6.90 -2.05 14.68
C LEU A 173 6.89 -0.52 14.49
N GLN A 174 7.66 -0.02 13.53
CA GLN A 174 7.61 1.42 13.18
C GLN A 174 6.24 1.82 12.64
N CYS A 175 5.62 0.98 11.80
CA CYS A 175 4.28 1.25 11.30
C CYS A 175 3.25 1.29 12.43
N ALA A 176 3.30 0.34 13.37
CA ALA A 176 2.39 0.27 14.51
C ALA A 176 2.55 1.46 15.45
N ARG A 177 3.77 1.95 15.66
CA ARG A 177 4.05 3.12 16.51
C ARG A 177 3.40 4.41 16.00
N GLU A 178 3.16 4.50 14.70
CA GLU A 178 2.44 5.63 14.09
C GLU A 178 0.92 5.39 13.98
N ARG A 179 0.44 4.25 14.51
CA ARG A 179 -0.95 3.83 14.54
C ARG A 179 -1.38 3.64 15.99
N SER A 180 -1.93 2.48 16.38
CA SER A 180 -2.41 2.26 17.75
C SER A 180 -1.37 1.59 18.65
N CYS A 181 -0.09 1.63 18.27
CA CYS A 181 1.02 1.02 19.00
C CYS A 181 0.79 -0.47 19.31
N LYS A 182 0.23 -1.24 18.37
CA LYS A 182 0.01 -2.70 18.53
C LYS A 182 0.42 -3.50 17.30
N VAL A 183 1.21 -4.56 17.50
CA VAL A 183 1.60 -5.55 16.48
C VAL A 183 1.21 -6.97 16.91
N THR A 184 0.47 -7.66 16.04
CA THR A 184 0.20 -9.09 16.13
C THR A 184 1.08 -9.85 15.13
N ALA A 185 2.06 -10.62 15.61
CA ALA A 185 2.88 -11.49 14.75
C ALA A 185 2.22 -12.85 14.53
N VAL A 186 1.99 -13.20 13.26
CA VAL A 186 1.21 -14.38 12.87
C VAL A 186 2.09 -15.56 12.49
N HIS A 187 1.76 -16.74 13.00
CA HIS A 187 2.55 -17.96 12.82
C HIS A 187 1.71 -19.25 12.73
N LYS A 188 2.35 -20.37 12.42
CA LYS A 188 1.84 -21.75 12.53
C LYS A 188 2.86 -22.66 13.23
N ARG A 189 3.57 -22.16 14.26
CA ARG A 189 4.56 -22.91 15.06
C ARG A 189 4.18 -24.34 15.44
N GLY A 190 2.90 -24.63 15.70
CA GLY A 190 2.44 -26.00 15.98
C GLY A 190 2.62 -26.99 14.82
N ALA A 191 2.57 -26.53 13.58
CA ALA A 191 2.85 -27.34 12.39
C ALA A 191 4.25 -27.09 11.82
N MET A 192 4.82 -25.90 12.04
CA MET A 192 6.11 -25.47 11.49
C MET A 192 7.04 -24.99 12.61
N PRO A 193 7.49 -25.91 13.50
CA PRO A 193 8.17 -25.54 14.73
C PRO A 193 9.53 -24.87 14.53
N LEU A 194 10.27 -25.19 13.46
CA LEU A 194 11.58 -24.58 13.21
C LEU A 194 11.46 -23.19 12.60
N THR A 195 10.83 -23.09 11.42
CA THR A 195 10.75 -21.84 10.65
C THR A 195 9.97 -20.76 11.38
N ASP A 196 8.84 -21.10 12.01
CA ASP A 196 8.04 -20.09 12.71
C ASP A 196 8.58 -19.73 14.09
N SER A 197 9.30 -20.64 14.77
CA SER A 197 10.01 -20.23 15.97
C SER A 197 11.13 -19.25 15.63
N LEU A 198 11.88 -19.48 14.55
CA LEU A 198 12.91 -18.55 14.09
C LEU A 198 12.33 -17.16 13.77
N PHE A 199 11.21 -17.11 13.03
CA PHE A 199 10.48 -15.88 12.75
C PHE A 199 10.08 -15.17 14.05
N LEU A 200 9.39 -15.85 14.97
CA LEU A 200 8.92 -15.23 16.21
C LEU A 200 10.08 -14.77 17.12
N THR A 201 11.19 -15.51 17.15
CA THR A 201 12.39 -15.09 17.89
C THR A 201 12.94 -13.79 17.32
N ALA A 202 13.09 -13.70 15.98
CA ALA A 202 13.58 -12.48 15.34
C ALA A 202 12.64 -11.28 15.57
N VAL A 203 11.32 -11.49 15.49
CA VAL A 203 10.32 -10.45 15.77
C VAL A 203 10.40 -9.99 17.23
N SER A 204 10.45 -10.92 18.17
CA SER A 204 10.54 -10.61 19.61
C SER A 204 11.82 -9.84 19.95
N GLU A 205 12.95 -10.17 19.31
CA GLU A 205 14.20 -9.42 19.47
C GLU A 205 14.05 -7.97 19.00
N GLN A 206 13.43 -7.73 17.84
CA GLN A 206 13.16 -6.37 17.38
C GLN A 206 12.17 -5.64 18.30
N ALA A 207 11.10 -6.31 18.75
CA ALA A 207 10.08 -5.73 19.62
C ALA A 207 10.66 -5.20 20.95
N SER A 208 11.74 -5.81 21.46
CA SER A 208 12.44 -5.31 22.66
C SER A 208 12.99 -3.88 22.53
N SER A 209 13.22 -3.42 21.30
CA SER A 209 13.67 -2.05 20.99
C SER A 209 12.51 -1.06 20.78
N PHE A 210 11.26 -1.51 20.89
CA PHE A 210 10.03 -0.71 20.75
C PHE A 210 9.12 -0.95 21.97
N PRO A 211 9.55 -0.56 23.18
CA PRO A 211 8.83 -0.85 24.43
C PRO A 211 7.45 -0.16 24.52
N ASP A 212 7.21 0.83 23.67
CA ASP A 212 5.96 1.56 23.53
C ASP A 212 4.94 0.86 22.62
N VAL A 213 5.34 -0.20 21.91
CA VAL A 213 4.48 -0.98 21.01
C VAL A 213 4.11 -2.31 21.68
N GLU A 214 2.81 -2.53 21.88
CA GLU A 214 2.26 -3.81 22.32
C GLU A 214 2.59 -4.90 21.28
N TYR A 215 3.26 -5.95 21.73
CA TYR A 215 3.62 -7.09 20.89
C TYR A 215 2.89 -8.35 21.37
N GLU A 216 2.11 -8.95 20.47
CA GLU A 216 1.47 -10.24 20.69
C GLU A 216 1.70 -11.19 19.51
N THR A 217 1.38 -12.47 19.71
CA THR A 217 1.52 -13.50 18.68
C THR A 217 0.22 -14.26 18.51
N LYS A 218 -0.11 -14.67 17.28
CA LYS A 218 -1.33 -15.44 17.01
C LYS A 218 -1.10 -16.54 15.97
N ASN A 219 -1.82 -17.66 16.12
CA ASN A 219 -1.85 -18.68 15.07
C ASN A 219 -2.58 -18.14 13.83
N VAL A 220 -2.11 -18.45 12.62
CA VAL A 220 -2.70 -17.96 11.36
C VAL A 220 -4.16 -18.38 11.17
N ASP A 221 -4.57 -19.57 11.64
CA ASP A 221 -5.97 -19.99 11.56
C ASP A 221 -6.86 -19.19 12.53
N ALA A 222 -6.43 -19.04 13.78
CA ALA A 222 -7.11 -18.23 14.78
C ALA A 222 -7.17 -16.76 14.36
N CYS A 223 -6.08 -16.23 13.79
CA CYS A 223 -6.04 -14.87 13.25
C CYS A 223 -7.07 -14.68 12.14
N ALA A 224 -7.12 -15.58 11.15
CA ALA A 224 -8.12 -15.51 10.09
C ALA A 224 -9.56 -15.56 10.64
N MET A 225 -9.85 -16.50 11.56
CA MET A 225 -11.17 -16.60 12.19
C MET A 225 -11.56 -15.34 12.98
N GLU A 226 -10.62 -14.79 13.74
CA GLU A 226 -10.84 -13.59 14.55
C GLU A 226 -10.97 -12.33 13.70
N MET A 227 -10.27 -12.20 12.57
CA MET A 227 -10.47 -11.09 11.64
C MET A 227 -11.91 -11.03 11.13
N VAL A 228 -12.56 -12.18 10.94
CA VAL A 228 -13.97 -12.24 10.53
C VAL A 228 -14.92 -11.94 11.69
N ARG A 229 -14.60 -12.40 12.90
CA ARG A 229 -15.48 -12.31 14.08
C ARG A 229 -15.38 -11.00 14.85
N ALA A 230 -14.18 -10.45 14.94
CA ALA A 230 -13.83 -9.27 15.74
C ALA A 230 -12.65 -8.50 15.08
N PRO A 231 -12.82 -7.98 13.85
CA PRO A 231 -11.76 -7.29 13.11
C PRO A 231 -11.11 -6.13 13.88
N GLN A 232 -11.88 -5.44 14.72
CA GLN A 232 -11.43 -4.32 15.54
C GLN A 232 -10.36 -4.67 16.60
N ALA A 233 -10.09 -5.96 16.83
CA ALA A 233 -9.04 -6.40 17.74
C ALA A 233 -7.62 -6.24 17.16
N PHE A 234 -7.52 -6.02 15.85
CA PHE A 234 -6.27 -5.94 15.10
C PHE A 234 -5.97 -4.50 14.67
N ASP A 235 -4.69 -4.13 14.73
CA ASP A 235 -4.17 -2.88 14.17
C ASP A 235 -3.10 -3.18 13.11
N THR A 236 -1.91 -3.62 13.55
CA THR A 236 -0.84 -4.04 12.64
C THR A 236 -0.63 -5.54 12.75
N ILE A 237 -0.72 -6.26 11.64
CA ILE A 237 -0.51 -7.71 11.56
C ILE A 237 0.78 -7.97 10.79
N LEU A 238 1.77 -8.61 11.42
CA LEU A 238 3.02 -8.99 10.78
C LEU A 238 2.99 -10.48 10.40
N CYS A 239 3.29 -10.80 9.15
CA CYS A 239 3.25 -12.17 8.63
C CYS A 239 4.47 -12.53 7.77
N THR A 240 4.83 -13.82 7.78
CA THR A 240 5.66 -14.39 6.71
C THR A 240 4.94 -14.39 5.37
N ASN A 241 5.69 -14.43 4.27
CA ASN A 241 5.21 -14.18 2.91
C ASN A 241 3.83 -14.77 2.54
N ALA A 242 3.68 -16.10 2.57
CA ALA A 242 2.43 -16.76 2.18
C ALA A 242 1.25 -16.44 3.11
N PHE A 243 1.51 -16.29 4.42
CA PHE A 243 0.46 -15.93 5.38
C PHE A 243 0.00 -14.48 5.18
N GLY A 244 0.95 -13.58 4.93
CA GLY A 244 0.64 -12.17 4.67
C GLY A 244 -0.16 -11.99 3.39
N ASP A 245 0.13 -12.78 2.35
CA ASP A 245 -0.66 -12.77 1.12
C ASP A 245 -2.13 -13.10 1.40
N ILE A 246 -2.37 -14.26 2.01
CA ILE A 246 -3.71 -14.76 2.31
C ILE A 246 -4.48 -13.83 3.25
N LEU A 247 -3.86 -13.40 4.35
CA LEU A 247 -4.53 -12.56 5.35
C LEU A 247 -4.80 -11.15 4.82
N SER A 248 -3.96 -10.61 3.94
CA SER A 248 -4.22 -9.31 3.34
C SER A 248 -5.38 -9.35 2.33
N ASP A 249 -5.53 -10.44 1.57
CA ASP A 249 -6.68 -10.61 0.68
C ASP A 249 -7.97 -10.84 1.48
N LEU A 250 -7.89 -11.58 2.59
CA LEU A 250 -8.99 -11.67 3.56
C LEU A 250 -9.38 -10.27 4.08
N ALA A 251 -8.40 -9.48 4.54
CA ALA A 251 -8.66 -8.12 5.02
C ALA A 251 -9.31 -7.23 3.94
N ALA A 252 -8.87 -7.33 2.69
CA ALA A 252 -9.45 -6.60 1.57
C ALA A 252 -10.90 -7.03 1.33
N GLY A 253 -11.19 -8.33 1.32
CA GLY A 253 -12.55 -8.86 1.19
C GLY A 253 -13.50 -8.38 2.32
N LEU A 254 -12.99 -8.28 3.55
CA LEU A 254 -13.74 -7.76 4.69
C LEU A 254 -13.98 -6.24 4.61
N ALA A 255 -13.13 -5.51 3.88
CA ALA A 255 -13.18 -4.06 3.72
C ALA A 255 -13.91 -3.58 2.45
N GLY A 256 -14.55 -4.49 1.69
CA GLY A 256 -15.30 -4.15 0.48
C GLY A 256 -14.64 -4.55 -0.84
N GLY A 257 -13.52 -5.27 -0.79
CA GLY A 257 -12.89 -5.91 -1.94
C GLY A 257 -11.53 -5.34 -2.34
N LEU A 258 -10.88 -6.00 -3.30
CA LEU A 258 -9.54 -5.65 -3.78
C LEU A 258 -9.45 -4.27 -4.43
N GLY A 259 -10.56 -3.75 -4.97
CA GLY A 259 -10.65 -2.41 -5.58
C GLY A 259 -10.43 -1.26 -4.60
N LEU A 260 -10.42 -1.53 -3.29
CA LEU A 260 -10.19 -0.55 -2.22
C LEU A 260 -8.88 -0.76 -1.46
N ALA A 261 -8.16 -1.84 -1.76
CA ALA A 261 -7.00 -2.24 -0.99
C ALA A 261 -5.72 -1.60 -1.54
N ALA A 262 -5.08 -0.76 -0.71
CA ALA A 262 -3.85 -0.06 -1.04
C ALA A 262 -2.61 -0.82 -0.60
N SER A 263 -1.54 -0.77 -1.41
CA SER A 263 -0.25 -1.35 -1.04
C SER A 263 0.95 -0.42 -1.24
N GLY A 264 1.95 -0.59 -0.39
CA GLY A 264 3.30 -0.08 -0.58
C GLY A 264 4.33 -1.15 -0.24
N CYS A 265 5.24 -1.44 -1.15
CA CYS A 265 6.37 -2.32 -0.90
C CYS A 265 7.59 -1.47 -0.53
N VAL A 266 8.17 -1.74 0.63
CA VAL A 266 9.18 -0.90 1.26
C VAL A 266 10.44 -1.71 1.53
N GLY A 267 11.58 -1.13 1.16
CA GLY A 267 12.92 -1.61 1.47
C GLY A 267 13.68 -0.61 2.33
N ASP A 268 14.98 -0.87 2.47
CA ASP A 268 15.87 0.00 3.24
C ASP A 268 16.26 1.29 2.50
N ARG A 269 16.07 1.35 1.18
CA ARG A 269 16.47 2.50 0.37
C ARG A 269 15.33 3.00 -0.50
N TRP A 270 14.60 2.07 -1.10
CA TRP A 270 13.55 2.36 -2.05
C TRP A 270 12.21 1.81 -1.59
N ALA A 271 11.15 2.43 -2.12
CA ALA A 271 9.79 1.96 -1.94
C ALA A 271 9.01 2.20 -3.23
N TYR A 272 7.99 1.37 -3.46
CA TYR A 272 7.03 1.58 -4.53
C TYR A 272 5.62 1.28 -4.05
N PHE A 273 4.61 1.89 -4.67
CA PHE A 273 3.22 1.83 -4.24
C PHE A 273 2.34 1.33 -5.36
N GLU A 274 1.49 0.35 -5.05
CA GLU A 274 0.71 -0.42 -6.02
C GLU A 274 -0.70 -0.74 -5.47
N PRO A 275 -1.74 -0.73 -6.32
CA PRO A 275 -3.01 -1.35 -5.94
C PRO A 275 -2.82 -2.87 -5.75
N LEU A 276 -3.60 -3.50 -4.86
CA LEU A 276 -3.49 -4.96 -4.66
C LEU A 276 -4.01 -5.78 -5.86
N HIS A 277 -4.95 -5.23 -6.64
CA HIS A 277 -5.58 -5.97 -7.73
C HIS A 277 -4.63 -6.16 -8.93
N GLY A 278 -4.89 -7.22 -9.71
CA GLY A 278 -4.14 -7.53 -10.92
C GLY A 278 -4.54 -6.69 -12.14
N THR A 279 -4.23 -7.23 -13.33
CA THR A 279 -4.39 -6.54 -14.63
C THR A 279 -5.83 -6.51 -15.16
N ALA A 280 -6.73 -7.33 -14.62
CA ALA A 280 -8.15 -7.43 -15.01
C ALA A 280 -8.38 -7.29 -16.53
N PRO A 281 -7.83 -8.22 -17.35
CA PRO A 281 -7.78 -8.08 -18.80
C PRO A 281 -9.16 -8.08 -19.47
N ASP A 282 -10.18 -8.57 -18.79
CA ASP A 282 -11.58 -8.59 -19.19
C ASP A 282 -12.23 -7.21 -19.25
N ILE A 283 -11.75 -6.25 -18.45
CA ILE A 283 -12.26 -4.87 -18.39
C ILE A 283 -11.24 -3.80 -18.81
N ALA A 284 -10.01 -4.20 -19.14
CA ALA A 284 -8.96 -3.29 -19.56
C ALA A 284 -9.35 -2.49 -20.82
N GLY A 285 -9.12 -1.18 -20.78
CA GLY A 285 -9.41 -0.22 -21.85
C GLY A 285 -10.88 0.19 -21.95
N GLN A 286 -11.75 -0.28 -21.05
CA GLN A 286 -13.18 0.03 -21.06
C GLN A 286 -13.54 1.26 -20.21
N GLY A 287 -12.61 1.77 -19.39
CA GLY A 287 -12.86 2.92 -18.53
C GLY A 287 -13.78 2.62 -17.34
N VAL A 288 -13.89 1.34 -16.93
CA VAL A 288 -14.80 0.89 -15.86
C VAL A 288 -14.06 0.33 -14.63
N ALA A 289 -12.73 0.30 -14.66
CA ALA A 289 -11.92 -0.17 -13.55
C ALA A 289 -12.06 0.77 -12.34
N ASN A 290 -12.15 0.21 -11.13
CA ASN A 290 -12.18 0.98 -9.89
C ASN A 290 -10.80 1.59 -9.60
N PRO A 291 -10.63 2.92 -9.59
CA PRO A 291 -9.32 3.54 -9.36
C PRO A 291 -8.95 3.69 -7.89
N LEU A 292 -9.83 3.34 -6.95
CA LEU A 292 -9.69 3.72 -5.55
C LEU A 292 -8.47 3.09 -4.88
N ALA A 293 -8.16 1.81 -5.14
CA ALA A 293 -6.94 1.16 -4.65
C ALA A 293 -5.67 1.90 -5.09
N ALA A 294 -5.60 2.34 -6.35
CA ALA A 294 -4.45 3.08 -6.87
C ALA A 294 -4.37 4.49 -6.26
N ILE A 295 -5.51 5.17 -6.10
CA ILE A 295 -5.59 6.48 -5.43
C ILE A 295 -5.15 6.39 -3.96
N LEU A 296 -5.61 5.38 -3.23
CA LEU A 296 -5.24 5.14 -1.84
C LEU A 296 -3.76 4.71 -1.71
N SER A 297 -3.22 4.00 -2.70
CA SER A 297 -1.79 3.68 -2.77
C SER A 297 -0.95 4.95 -3.00
N ALA A 298 -1.44 5.89 -3.82
CA ALA A 298 -0.82 7.20 -3.94
C ALA A 298 -0.90 8.00 -2.62
N ALA A 299 -1.98 7.88 -1.85
CA ALA A 299 -2.03 8.46 -0.50
C ALA A 299 -0.97 7.83 0.42
N LEU A 300 -0.80 6.50 0.38
CA LEU A 300 0.24 5.80 1.12
C LEU A 300 1.65 6.28 0.75
N MET A 301 1.88 6.57 -0.53
CA MET A 301 3.12 7.21 -1.01
C MET A 301 3.31 8.61 -0.43
N LEU A 302 2.26 9.45 -0.40
CA LEU A 302 2.32 10.77 0.24
C LEU A 302 2.76 10.66 1.71
N ALA A 303 2.19 9.72 2.46
CA ALA A 303 2.59 9.48 3.84
C ALA A 303 4.05 9.03 3.95
N HIS A 304 4.50 8.14 3.07
CA HIS A 304 5.90 7.68 3.05
C HIS A 304 6.90 8.81 2.76
N LEU A 305 6.52 9.76 1.89
CA LEU A 305 7.33 10.93 1.56
C LEU A 305 7.28 12.04 2.63
N GLY A 306 6.58 11.83 3.75
CA GLY A 306 6.43 12.80 4.83
C GLY A 306 5.29 13.81 4.62
N HIS A 307 4.48 13.65 3.58
CA HIS A 307 3.30 14.49 3.31
C HIS A 307 2.03 13.93 3.96
N HIS A 308 2.10 13.63 5.26
CA HIS A 308 1.03 12.97 6.03
C HIS A 308 -0.32 13.70 5.96
N SER A 309 -0.32 15.04 6.06
CA SER A 309 -1.56 15.83 5.97
C SER A 309 -2.25 15.64 4.62
N TRP A 310 -1.49 15.58 3.52
CA TRP A 310 -2.04 15.35 2.18
C TRP A 310 -2.46 13.90 1.97
N SER A 311 -1.78 12.92 2.57
CA SER A 311 -2.28 11.55 2.65
C SER A 311 -3.67 11.50 3.29
N THR A 312 -3.84 12.12 4.47
CA THR A 312 -5.14 12.19 5.16
C THR A 312 -6.19 12.90 4.32
N VAL A 313 -5.84 13.99 3.63
CA VAL A 313 -6.79 14.69 2.74
C VAL A 313 -7.30 13.78 1.64
N VAL A 314 -6.43 12.99 0.99
CA VAL A 314 -6.85 12.07 -0.08
C VAL A 314 -7.72 10.93 0.49
N GLU A 315 -7.28 10.27 1.56
CA GLU A 315 -8.02 9.17 2.18
C GLU A 315 -9.42 9.58 2.62
N GLU A 316 -9.51 10.72 3.31
CA GLU A 316 -10.80 11.23 3.79
C GLU A 316 -11.67 11.76 2.64
N SER A 317 -11.07 12.24 1.55
CA SER A 317 -11.83 12.61 0.35
C SER A 317 -12.45 11.40 -0.33
N VAL A 318 -11.76 10.25 -0.35
CA VAL A 318 -12.34 8.98 -0.80
C VAL A 318 -13.50 8.56 0.11
N ALA A 319 -13.28 8.59 1.43
CA ALA A 319 -14.32 8.26 2.41
C ALA A 319 -15.57 9.15 2.29
N ASP A 320 -15.37 10.46 2.10
CA ASP A 320 -16.47 11.42 1.90
C ASP A 320 -17.25 11.16 0.61
N VAL A 321 -16.56 10.84 -0.50
CA VAL A 321 -17.22 10.53 -1.78
C VAL A 321 -18.07 9.27 -1.66
N LEU A 322 -17.53 8.20 -1.07
CA LEU A 322 -18.26 6.95 -0.90
C LEU A 322 -19.40 7.10 0.12
N GLY A 323 -19.17 7.79 1.24
CA GLY A 323 -20.17 8.04 2.28
C GLY A 323 -21.34 8.90 1.81
N ALA A 324 -21.13 9.77 0.83
CA ALA A 324 -22.17 10.56 0.19
C ALA A 324 -22.95 9.79 -0.90
N GLY A 325 -22.66 8.49 -1.11
CA GLY A 325 -23.23 7.72 -2.22
C GLY A 325 -22.76 8.23 -3.59
N GLY A 326 -21.50 8.68 -3.67
CA GLY A 326 -20.88 9.18 -4.89
C GLY A 326 -20.83 8.13 -6.02
N PRO A 327 -20.27 8.49 -7.19
CA PRO A 327 -20.18 7.55 -8.31
C PRO A 327 -19.47 6.26 -7.88
N LEU A 328 -20.11 5.12 -8.12
CA LEU A 328 -19.61 3.78 -7.79
C LEU A 328 -19.36 3.00 -9.07
N THR A 329 -18.21 2.35 -9.17
CA THR A 329 -17.90 1.39 -10.24
C THR A 329 -18.68 0.07 -10.05
N ALA A 330 -18.64 -0.79 -11.06
CA ALA A 330 -19.39 -2.05 -11.10
C ALA A 330 -19.09 -3.00 -9.92
N ASP A 331 -17.84 -3.06 -9.46
CA ASP A 331 -17.42 -3.87 -8.30
C ASP A 331 -18.03 -3.38 -6.98
N LEU A 332 -18.44 -2.12 -6.90
CA LEU A 332 -19.15 -1.52 -5.77
C LEU A 332 -20.67 -1.43 -6.03
N GLY A 333 -21.16 -2.03 -7.12
CA GLY A 333 -22.59 -2.11 -7.45
C GLY A 333 -23.16 -0.90 -8.20
N GLY A 334 -22.32 -0.03 -8.77
CA GLY A 334 -22.76 1.08 -9.63
C GLY A 334 -22.40 0.89 -11.10
N ASP A 335 -22.55 1.96 -11.89
CA ASP A 335 -22.28 2.01 -13.34
C ASP A 335 -21.31 3.14 -13.73
N ALA A 336 -20.68 3.78 -12.75
CA ALA A 336 -19.78 4.89 -12.98
C ALA A 336 -18.47 4.44 -13.63
N THR A 337 -17.88 5.35 -14.41
CA THR A 337 -16.57 5.11 -15.04
C THR A 337 -15.43 5.39 -14.06
N THR A 338 -14.24 4.87 -14.38
CA THR A 338 -12.98 5.21 -13.70
C THR A 338 -12.79 6.73 -13.61
N SER A 339 -13.15 7.45 -14.67
CA SER A 339 -13.00 8.91 -14.74
C SER A 339 -14.01 9.64 -13.84
N ASP A 340 -15.23 9.13 -13.70
CA ASP A 340 -16.26 9.71 -12.82
C ASP A 340 -15.83 9.64 -11.36
N VAL A 341 -15.36 8.46 -10.92
CA VAL A 341 -14.85 8.25 -9.57
C VAL A 341 -13.64 9.15 -9.30
N ALA A 342 -12.62 9.12 -10.18
CA ALA A 342 -11.44 9.96 -10.03
C ALA A 342 -11.80 11.46 -10.01
N GLY A 343 -12.74 11.89 -10.85
CA GLY A 343 -13.22 13.26 -10.90
C GLY A 343 -13.93 13.69 -9.62
N ALA A 344 -14.76 12.83 -9.04
CA ALA A 344 -15.41 13.07 -7.75
C ALA A 344 -14.40 13.23 -6.62
N VAL A 345 -13.41 12.34 -6.54
CA VAL A 345 -12.32 12.43 -5.55
C VAL A 345 -11.50 13.71 -5.74
N CYS A 346 -11.12 14.06 -6.97
CA CYS A 346 -10.40 15.30 -7.26
C CYS A 346 -11.14 16.55 -6.77
N ARG A 347 -12.44 16.65 -7.04
CA ARG A 347 -13.28 17.77 -6.56
C ARG A 347 -13.30 17.80 -5.04
N ARG A 348 -13.43 16.64 -4.39
CA ARG A 348 -13.48 16.56 -2.93
C ARG A 348 -12.16 16.94 -2.27
N VAL A 349 -11.02 16.53 -2.83
CA VAL A 349 -9.68 16.93 -2.37
C VAL A 349 -9.54 18.45 -2.35
N VAL A 350 -9.89 19.12 -3.45
CA VAL A 350 -9.80 20.59 -3.55
C VAL A 350 -10.74 21.27 -2.55
N ALA A 351 -11.97 20.79 -2.42
CA ALA A 351 -12.93 21.34 -1.47
C ALA A 351 -12.48 21.17 0.00
N ARG A 352 -11.95 20.00 0.35
CA ARG A 352 -11.47 19.70 1.71
C ARG A 352 -10.27 20.57 2.08
N ALA A 353 -9.32 20.72 1.18
CA ALA A 353 -8.15 21.58 1.40
C ALA A 353 -8.56 23.06 1.59
N ALA A 354 -9.50 23.56 0.79
CA ALA A 354 -10.04 24.91 0.96
C ALA A 354 -10.73 25.10 2.33
N GLY A 355 -11.50 24.10 2.78
CA GLY A 355 -12.14 24.10 4.09
C GLY A 355 -11.14 24.16 5.25
N LEU A 356 -10.06 23.36 5.19
CA LEU A 356 -8.99 23.37 6.19
C LEU A 356 -8.26 24.73 6.24
N ALA A 357 -7.99 25.32 5.07
CA ALA A 357 -7.35 26.63 4.97
C ALA A 357 -8.25 27.77 5.50
N ALA A 358 -9.57 27.66 5.36
CA ALA A 358 -10.53 28.62 5.91
C ALA A 358 -10.66 28.50 7.43
N ALA A 359 -10.74 27.27 7.95
CA ALA A 359 -10.79 27.01 9.40
C ALA A 359 -9.54 27.53 10.12
N GLY A 360 -8.35 27.28 9.56
CA GLY A 360 -7.09 27.76 10.15
C GLY A 360 -6.97 29.30 10.18
N ARG A 361 -7.56 30.01 9.21
CA ARG A 361 -7.62 31.49 9.25
C ARG A 361 -8.59 31.99 10.31
N ALA A 362 -9.76 31.37 10.42
CA ALA A 362 -10.76 31.75 11.43
C ALA A 362 -10.23 31.56 12.86
N ASP A 363 -9.49 30.48 13.12
CA ASP A 363 -8.85 30.24 14.42
C ASP A 363 -7.72 31.24 14.70
N ALA A 364 -6.90 31.59 13.68
CA ALA A 364 -5.86 32.61 13.82
C ALA A 364 -6.44 34.02 14.07
N ASP A 365 -7.55 34.37 13.43
CA ASP A 365 -8.23 35.65 13.61
C ASP A 365 -8.89 35.73 15.00
N ARG A 366 -9.46 34.62 15.52
CA ARG A 366 -9.97 34.52 16.90
C ARG A 366 -8.87 34.63 17.96
N ALA A 367 -7.72 34.01 17.71
CA ALA A 367 -6.57 34.10 18.62
C ALA A 367 -6.04 35.54 18.70
N LYS A 368 -5.97 36.26 17.57
CA LYS A 368 -5.58 37.68 17.56
C LYS A 368 -6.60 38.58 18.26
N ALA A 369 -7.89 38.35 18.06
CA ALA A 369 -8.94 39.13 18.72
C ALA A 369 -9.00 38.91 20.24
N GLY A 370 -8.59 37.73 20.73
CA GLY A 370 -8.45 37.46 22.17
C GLY A 370 -7.21 38.12 22.80
N ASP A 371 -6.10 38.18 22.07
CA ASP A 371 -4.83 38.75 22.54
C ASP A 371 -4.84 40.30 22.56
N ASP A 372 -5.66 40.93 21.71
CA ASP A 372 -5.92 42.39 21.75
C ASP A 372 -6.90 42.80 22.87
N ALA A 373 -7.73 41.88 23.37
CA ALA A 373 -8.65 42.14 24.49
C ALA A 373 -7.95 42.10 25.86
N ASP A 374 -6.84 41.37 25.98
CA ASP A 374 -6.09 41.17 27.23
C ASP A 374 -4.95 42.20 27.43
N ARG A 375 -4.72 43.09 26.44
CA ARG A 375 -3.74 44.20 26.50
C ARG A 375 -4.41 45.56 26.73
N GLY A 376 -5.71 45.56 27.02
CA GLY A 376 -6.53 46.75 27.14
C GLY A 376 -6.89 47.19 28.57
N ASP A 377 -6.35 46.54 29.61
CA ASP A 377 -6.61 46.87 31.03
C ASP A 377 -5.37 47.43 31.76
#